data_AF-A0A3M1I7S8-F1
#
_entry.id   AF-A0A3M1I7S8-F1
#
_cell.length_a   1.000
_cell.length_b   1.000
_cell.length_c   1.000
_cell.angle_alpha   90.00
_cell.angle_beta   90.00
_cell.angle_gamma   90.00
#
_symmetry.space_group_name_H-M   'P 1'
#
loop_
_entity.id
_entity.type
_entity.pdbx_description
1 polymer ?
#
loop_
_entity_poly.entity_id
_entity_poly.type
_entity_poly.pdbx_seq_one_letter_code
_entity_poly.pdbx_strand_id
1 'polypeptide(L)'
;RQRLVCHYAHMKSLGEMLDHGLAIYNDDKEEFERLAEMDMKHRWCWPGQAHPVRHRENGVEYLHLGEVFPVVRVPADLKHFTDPEAYEAWSCLADGSTANEPRVLRDAGGRLQWRWTRQAPPVDAGLENRLIERGLIRPEEARFTPVDVDTGRRIRLHRGSVAWNAWRQRWIVIANQLGGSSNLGEVWYAEARELTGPWHRAKKIVTHERYSFYNPVHHPFFDQADGRVIYFEGTYSHTFSGNDHPTPRYDYNQIMYRLDLGDPRLAAVREEAPNAAPFPRAGTQGR
;
A
#
# COMPACT_ATOMS: atom_id res chain seq x y z
N ARG A 1 7.71 -24.43 -9.47
CA ARG A 1 6.30 -24.66 -9.08
C ARG A 1 5.82 -23.43 -8.34
N GLN A 2 4.61 -22.92 -8.61
CA GLN A 2 4.01 -21.85 -7.82
C GLN A 2 3.66 -22.39 -6.42
N ARG A 3 3.75 -21.55 -5.38
CA ARG A 3 3.42 -21.90 -4.00
C ARG A 3 2.55 -20.80 -3.40
N LEU A 4 1.52 -21.18 -2.64
CA LEU A 4 0.74 -20.26 -1.84
C LEU A 4 1.39 -20.15 -0.46
N VAL A 5 1.81 -18.92 -0.12
CA VAL A 5 2.45 -18.59 1.16
C VAL A 5 1.70 -17.42 1.76
N CYS A 6 1.52 -17.42 3.07
CA CYS A 6 0.91 -16.32 3.79
C CYS A 6 1.76 -15.95 5.01
N HIS A 7 1.56 -14.72 5.47
CA HIS A 7 1.98 -14.28 6.78
C HIS A 7 0.85 -14.55 7.77
N TYR A 8 1.18 -15.12 8.92
CA TYR A 8 0.26 -15.25 10.04
C TYR A 8 0.72 -14.37 11.20
N ALA A 9 -0.25 -13.92 12.00
CA ALA A 9 0.00 -13.22 13.25
C ALA A 9 -0.86 -13.83 14.35
N HIS A 10 -0.23 -14.09 15.50
CA HIS A 10 -0.93 -14.50 16.71
C HIS A 10 -1.24 -13.25 17.54
N MET A 11 -2.52 -12.91 17.65
CA MET A 11 -2.96 -11.67 18.27
C MET A 11 -3.59 -11.94 19.64
N LYS A 12 -3.16 -11.21 20.67
CA LYS A 12 -3.84 -11.16 21.97
C LYS A 12 -5.00 -10.17 21.98
N SER A 13 -4.86 -9.09 21.23
CA SER A 13 -5.89 -8.07 21.00
C SER A 13 -5.67 -7.42 19.63
N LEU A 14 -6.55 -6.50 19.22
CA LEU A 14 -6.39 -5.75 17.97
C LEU A 14 -5.06 -4.96 17.90
N GLY A 15 -4.48 -4.59 19.05
CA GLY A 15 -3.24 -3.81 19.12
C GLY A 15 -2.00 -4.57 19.61
N GLU A 16 -2.16 -5.82 20.05
CA GLU A 16 -1.08 -6.59 20.68
C GLU A 16 -0.88 -7.93 19.96
N MET A 17 0.24 -8.03 19.25
CA MET A 17 0.70 -9.25 18.58
C MET A 17 1.70 -9.97 19.49
N LEU A 18 1.46 -11.26 19.73
CA LEU A 18 2.30 -12.13 20.56
C LEU A 18 3.48 -12.69 19.77
N ASP A 19 3.19 -13.25 18.60
CA ASP A 19 4.16 -13.81 17.66
C ASP A 19 3.63 -13.71 16.23
N HIS A 20 4.49 -13.98 15.26
CA HIS A 20 4.14 -14.00 13.85
C HIS A 20 5.07 -14.89 13.04
N GLY A 21 4.66 -15.25 11.83
CA GLY A 21 5.49 -16.07 10.96
C GLY A 21 4.91 -16.26 9.58
N LEU A 22 5.46 -17.24 8.89
CA LEU A 22 5.05 -17.65 7.55
C LEU A 22 4.39 -19.02 7.60
N ALA A 23 3.34 -19.19 6.82
CA ALA A 23 2.75 -20.50 6.54
C ALA A 23 2.70 -20.74 5.04
N ILE A 24 2.78 -22.01 4.66
CA ILE A 24 2.76 -22.47 3.28
C ILE A 24 1.63 -23.46 3.10
N TYR A 25 0.87 -23.31 2.01
CA TYR A 25 -0.20 -24.25 1.69
C TYR A 25 0.40 -25.57 1.21
N ASN A 26 -0.08 -26.66 1.79
CA ASN A 26 0.24 -28.03 1.41
C ASN A 26 -0.90 -28.58 0.54
N ASP A 27 -0.65 -28.70 -0.77
CA ASP A 27 -1.65 -29.15 -1.73
C ASP A 27 -2.14 -30.58 -1.46
N ASP A 28 -1.30 -31.46 -0.89
CA ASP A 28 -1.65 -32.87 -0.65
C ASP A 28 -2.55 -33.03 0.59
N LYS A 29 -2.43 -32.11 1.56
CA LYS A 29 -3.19 -32.12 2.81
C LYS A 29 -4.33 -31.11 2.84
N GLU A 30 -4.38 -30.21 1.87
CA GLU A 30 -5.31 -29.09 1.77
C GLU A 30 -5.28 -28.13 2.98
N GLU A 31 -4.14 -28.00 3.66
CA GLU A 31 -3.96 -27.18 4.86
C GLU A 31 -2.74 -26.24 4.79
N PHE A 32 -2.74 -25.18 5.61
CA PHE A 32 -1.56 -24.36 5.82
C PHE A 32 -0.66 -24.97 6.90
N GLU A 33 0.62 -25.17 6.56
CA GLU A 33 1.65 -25.62 7.49
C GLU A 33 2.58 -24.46 7.85
N ARG A 34 3.06 -24.42 9.10
CA ARG A 34 4.04 -23.41 9.52
C ARG A 34 5.34 -23.59 8.74
N LEU A 35 5.75 -22.54 8.03
CA LEU A 35 6.95 -22.49 7.21
C LEU A 35 8.15 -21.94 8.00
N ALA A 36 7.97 -20.79 8.67
CA ALA A 36 9.02 -20.13 9.44
C ALA A 36 8.41 -19.27 10.55
N GLU A 37 9.06 -19.23 11.71
CA GLU A 37 8.79 -18.25 12.75
C GLU A 37 9.64 -17.00 12.50
N MET A 38 9.09 -15.82 12.73
CA MET A 38 9.77 -14.55 12.47
C MET A 38 10.05 -13.78 13.76
N ASP A 39 11.22 -13.13 13.83
CA ASP A 39 11.59 -12.29 14.97
C ASP A 39 10.74 -11.00 14.97
N MET A 40 10.15 -10.69 16.11
CA MET A 40 9.37 -9.47 16.37
C MET A 40 10.13 -8.16 16.12
N LYS A 41 11.47 -8.21 16.02
CA LYS A 41 12.34 -7.09 15.59
C LYS A 41 12.22 -6.80 14.09
N HIS A 42 11.93 -7.82 13.27
CA HIS A 42 11.82 -7.74 11.80
C HIS A 42 10.37 -7.57 11.33
N ARG A 43 9.46 -7.11 12.20
CA ARG A 43 8.05 -6.85 11.84
C ARG A 43 7.87 -5.96 10.61
N TRP A 44 8.81 -5.06 10.36
CA TRP A 44 8.74 -4.19 9.18
C TRP A 44 8.85 -4.96 7.86
N CYS A 45 9.53 -6.11 7.83
CA CYS A 45 9.67 -6.91 6.61
C CYS A 45 8.29 -7.45 6.13
N TRP A 46 7.32 -7.55 7.04
CA TRP A 46 5.94 -7.94 6.77
C TRP A 46 4.99 -6.85 7.28
N PRO A 47 4.81 -5.77 6.50
CA PRO A 47 3.79 -4.79 6.82
C PRO A 47 2.43 -5.52 6.84
N GLY A 48 1.78 -5.51 8.01
CA GLY A 48 0.56 -6.27 8.22
C GLY A 48 -0.54 -5.90 7.22
N GLN A 49 -1.31 -6.90 6.78
CA GLN A 49 -2.45 -6.73 5.88
C GLN A 49 -2.11 -6.01 4.56
N ALA A 50 -0.96 -6.34 3.98
CA ALA A 50 -0.56 -5.87 2.66
C ALA A 50 -1.29 -6.61 1.52
N HIS A 51 -1.42 -5.93 0.38
CA HIS A 51 -1.78 -6.54 -0.91
C HIS A 51 -0.52 -6.59 -1.79
N PRO A 52 0.20 -7.73 -1.83
CA PRO A 52 1.50 -7.80 -2.50
C PRO A 52 1.41 -7.51 -4.00
N VAL A 53 2.36 -6.73 -4.49
CA VAL A 53 2.50 -6.42 -5.92
C VAL A 53 3.75 -7.10 -6.45
N ARG A 54 3.62 -7.91 -7.51
CA ARG A 54 4.78 -8.40 -8.26
C ARG A 54 5.24 -7.33 -9.23
N HIS A 55 6.51 -6.97 -9.17
CA HIS A 55 7.10 -5.99 -10.09
C HIS A 55 8.54 -6.38 -10.44
N ARG A 56 8.91 -6.22 -11.71
CA ARG A 56 10.25 -6.54 -12.21
C ARG A 56 11.07 -5.26 -12.36
N GLU A 57 12.22 -5.22 -11.72
CA GLU A 57 13.17 -4.12 -11.80
C GLU A 57 14.56 -4.68 -12.08
N ASN A 58 15.26 -4.13 -13.10
CA ASN A 58 16.63 -4.53 -13.46
C ASN A 58 16.82 -6.05 -13.63
N GLY A 59 15.81 -6.74 -14.18
CA GLY A 59 15.85 -8.19 -14.42
C GLY A 59 15.49 -9.06 -13.21
N VAL A 60 15.26 -8.48 -12.03
CA VAL A 60 14.84 -9.19 -10.82
C VAL A 60 13.36 -8.96 -10.58
N GLU A 61 12.61 -10.04 -10.31
CA GLU A 61 11.22 -9.96 -9.90
C GLU A 61 11.13 -9.84 -8.38
N TYR A 62 10.42 -8.83 -7.90
CA TYR A 62 10.22 -8.55 -6.48
C TYR A 62 8.75 -8.69 -6.10
N LEU A 63 8.49 -9.13 -4.87
CA LEU A 63 7.24 -8.89 -4.16
C LEU A 63 7.39 -7.58 -3.40
N HIS A 64 6.55 -6.60 -3.74
CA HIS A 64 6.44 -5.34 -3.03
C HIS A 64 5.28 -5.40 -2.04
N LEU A 65 5.52 -4.93 -0.82
CA LEU A 65 4.66 -5.07 0.35
C LEU A 65 4.49 -3.71 1.04
N GLY A 66 3.31 -3.50 1.62
CA GLY A 66 2.99 -2.29 2.36
C GLY A 66 1.54 -2.27 2.83
N GLU A 67 1.24 -1.56 3.91
CA GLU A 67 -0.13 -1.40 4.39
C GLU A 67 -0.99 -0.60 3.39
N VAL A 68 -0.40 0.44 2.78
CA VAL A 68 -0.98 1.15 1.64
C VAL A 68 0.04 1.21 0.52
N PHE A 69 1.17 1.85 0.80
CA PHE A 69 2.22 2.09 -0.18
C PHE A 69 3.29 1.00 -0.10
N PRO A 70 3.81 0.54 -1.25
CA PRO A 70 4.79 -0.56 -1.33
C PRO A 70 6.19 -0.10 -0.87
N VAL A 71 6.36 0.02 0.44
CA VAL A 71 7.59 0.53 1.08
C VAL A 71 8.55 -0.58 1.48
N VAL A 72 8.22 -1.83 1.22
CA VAL A 72 9.07 -3.00 1.47
C VAL A 72 9.10 -3.86 0.22
N ARG A 73 10.23 -4.48 -0.07
CA ARG A 73 10.31 -5.48 -1.15
C ARG A 73 11.24 -6.63 -0.80
N VAL A 74 11.06 -7.74 -1.51
CA VAL A 74 11.88 -8.95 -1.42
C VAL A 74 11.89 -9.65 -2.79
N PRO A 75 12.99 -10.29 -3.21
CA PRO A 75 12.96 -11.15 -4.40
C PRO A 75 11.82 -12.18 -4.34
N ALA A 76 11.14 -12.37 -5.47
CA ALA A 76 9.89 -13.13 -5.55
C ALA A 76 10.09 -14.67 -5.62
N ASP A 77 10.90 -15.21 -4.71
CA ASP A 77 11.11 -16.64 -4.54
C ASP A 77 11.09 -17.06 -3.07
N LEU A 78 10.85 -18.35 -2.83
CA LEU A 78 10.63 -18.86 -1.48
C LEU A 78 11.86 -18.71 -0.58
N LYS A 79 13.08 -18.84 -1.13
CA LYS A 79 14.32 -18.77 -0.36
C LYS A 79 14.47 -17.38 0.25
N HIS A 80 14.34 -16.34 -0.58
CA HIS A 80 14.43 -14.96 -0.10
C HIS A 80 13.22 -14.55 0.72
N PHE A 81 12.02 -15.05 0.39
CA PHE A 81 10.82 -14.75 1.18
C PHE A 81 10.90 -15.29 2.61
N THR A 82 11.67 -16.35 2.87
CA THR A 82 11.89 -16.87 4.24
C THR A 82 13.10 -16.26 4.96
N ASP A 83 13.87 -15.40 4.29
CA ASP A 83 15.09 -14.81 4.81
C ASP A 83 14.87 -13.33 5.15
N PRO A 84 14.75 -12.95 6.44
CA PRO A 84 14.54 -11.57 6.84
C PRO A 84 15.60 -10.60 6.32
N GLU A 85 16.84 -11.07 6.10
CA GLU A 85 17.94 -10.26 5.59
C GLU A 85 17.83 -9.99 4.09
N ALA A 86 16.96 -10.70 3.37
CA ALA A 86 16.73 -10.46 1.95
C ALA A 86 15.85 -9.22 1.68
N TYR A 87 15.10 -8.77 2.69
CA TYR A 87 14.13 -7.68 2.58
C TYR A 87 14.80 -6.33 2.48
N GLU A 88 14.24 -5.47 1.65
CA GLU A 88 14.69 -4.10 1.46
C GLU A 88 13.55 -3.13 1.79
N ALA A 89 13.89 -2.08 2.52
CA ALA A 89 13.02 -0.97 2.87
C ALA A 89 13.21 0.19 1.89
N TRP A 90 12.11 0.79 1.43
CA TRP A 90 12.11 2.07 0.76
C TRP A 90 12.20 3.17 1.81
N SER A 91 13.32 3.89 1.83
CA SER A 91 13.64 4.79 2.92
C SER A 91 14.44 6.01 2.46
N CYS A 92 14.14 7.16 3.07
CA CYS A 92 14.97 8.36 2.99
C CYS A 92 15.86 8.54 4.22
N LEU A 93 15.94 7.55 5.11
CA LEU A 93 16.76 7.64 6.31
C LEU A 93 18.23 7.27 6.03
N ALA A 94 19.14 7.83 6.82
CA ALA A 94 20.55 7.45 6.84
C ALA A 94 20.71 6.06 7.48
N ASP A 95 21.79 5.36 7.15
CA ASP A 95 22.07 4.03 7.70
C ASP A 95 22.17 4.06 9.23
N GLY A 96 21.69 2.99 9.88
CA GLY A 96 21.61 2.87 11.33
C GLY A 96 20.58 3.80 11.99
N SER A 97 19.70 4.44 11.22
CA SER A 97 18.55 5.18 11.76
C SER A 97 17.47 4.23 12.24
N THR A 98 16.68 4.66 13.22
CA THR A 98 15.49 3.93 13.67
C THR A 98 14.24 4.79 13.49
N ALA A 99 13.05 4.18 13.60
CA ALA A 99 11.80 4.94 13.55
C ALA A 99 11.65 5.95 14.71
N ASN A 100 12.30 5.69 15.85
CA ASN A 100 12.26 6.57 17.03
C ASN A 100 13.35 7.66 16.95
N GLU A 101 14.52 7.31 16.41
CA GLU A 101 15.66 8.21 16.19
C GLU A 101 15.99 8.34 14.69
N PRO A 102 15.10 8.95 13.90
CA PRO A 102 15.30 9.10 12.47
C PRO A 102 16.33 10.18 12.17
N ARG A 103 17.26 9.85 11.26
CA ARG A 103 18.14 10.82 10.61
C ARG A 103 17.88 10.74 9.12
N VAL A 104 17.54 11.85 8.48
CA VAL A 104 17.23 11.87 7.04
C VAL A 104 18.52 11.97 6.23
N LEU A 105 18.58 11.24 5.12
CA LEU A 105 19.66 11.31 4.15
C LEU A 105 19.34 12.39 3.12
N ARG A 106 20.30 13.30 2.92
CA ARG A 106 20.22 14.37 1.92
C ARG A 106 21.45 14.34 1.00
N ASP A 107 21.27 14.76 -0.24
CA ASP A 107 22.38 14.97 -1.18
C ASP A 107 23.12 16.29 -0.90
N ALA A 108 24.18 16.56 -1.65
CA ALA A 108 24.97 17.81 -1.52
C ALA A 108 24.13 19.08 -1.80
N GLY A 109 23.02 18.96 -2.52
CA GLY A 109 22.05 20.03 -2.77
C GLY A 109 20.93 20.11 -1.73
N GLY A 110 21.00 19.31 -0.66
CA GLY A 110 20.00 19.28 0.41
C GLY A 110 18.71 18.53 0.07
N ARG A 111 18.62 17.83 -1.06
CA ARG A 111 17.41 17.07 -1.45
C ARG A 111 17.38 15.72 -0.73
N LEU A 112 16.20 15.27 -0.31
CA LEU A 112 16.02 13.94 0.27
C LEU A 112 16.41 12.84 -0.70
N GLN A 113 17.18 11.87 -0.21
CA GLN A 113 17.64 10.73 -1.00
C GLN A 113 16.87 9.48 -0.59
N TRP A 114 15.99 9.03 -1.48
CA TRP A 114 15.22 7.80 -1.32
C TRP A 114 15.94 6.62 -1.99
N ARG A 115 15.96 5.47 -1.32
CA ARG A 115 16.57 4.25 -1.85
C ARG A 115 15.92 3.01 -1.24
N TRP A 116 16.10 1.89 -1.93
CA TRP A 116 15.97 0.57 -1.33
C TRP A 116 17.22 0.28 -0.49
N THR A 117 17.03 -0.10 0.78
CA THR A 117 18.13 -0.37 1.72
C THR A 117 17.75 -1.44 2.73
N ARG A 118 18.76 -2.11 3.28
CA ARG A 118 18.64 -3.02 4.45
C ARG A 118 19.07 -2.36 5.75
N GLN A 119 19.63 -1.15 5.68
CA GLN A 119 20.33 -0.49 6.77
C GLN A 119 19.47 0.54 7.52
N ALA A 120 18.21 0.68 7.15
CA ALA A 120 17.24 1.58 7.77
C ALA A 120 15.82 1.02 7.61
N PRO A 121 14.88 1.35 8.52
CA PRO A 121 13.49 0.92 8.40
C PRO A 121 12.79 1.61 7.22
N PRO A 122 11.66 1.05 6.74
CA PRO A 122 10.84 1.68 5.73
C PRO A 122 10.24 2.98 6.26
N VAL A 123 10.14 3.98 5.38
CA VAL A 123 9.40 5.20 5.67
C VAL A 123 8.01 5.05 5.06
N ASP A 124 7.06 4.61 5.86
CA ASP A 124 5.63 4.60 5.51
C ASP A 124 4.98 5.97 5.75
N ALA A 125 3.68 6.09 5.43
CA ALA A 125 2.92 7.33 5.64
C ALA A 125 2.89 7.79 7.11
N GLY A 126 2.94 6.86 8.07
CA GLY A 126 2.92 7.19 9.49
C GLY A 126 4.25 7.78 9.96
N LEU A 127 5.37 7.12 9.61
CA LEU A 127 6.70 7.62 9.90
C LEU A 127 6.96 8.93 9.14
N GLU A 128 6.58 9.04 7.87
CA GLU A 128 6.75 10.26 7.09
C GLU A 128 6.03 11.46 7.72
N ASN A 129 4.79 11.30 8.19
CA ASN A 129 4.09 12.33 8.94
C ASN A 129 4.85 12.76 10.21
N ARG A 130 5.41 11.81 10.98
CA ARG A 130 6.24 12.14 12.15
C ARG A 130 7.52 12.90 11.78
N LEU A 131 8.11 12.61 10.62
CA LEU A 131 9.28 13.36 10.13
C LEU A 131 8.91 14.82 9.82
N ILE A 132 7.72 15.05 9.26
CA ILE A 132 7.18 16.39 9.00
C ILE A 132 6.91 17.11 10.32
N GLU A 133 6.20 16.48 11.26
CA GLU A 133 5.87 17.05 12.57
C GLU A 133 7.12 17.45 13.37
N ARG A 134 8.21 16.70 13.21
CA ARG A 134 9.52 16.98 13.82
C ARG A 134 10.37 18.00 13.04
N GLY A 135 9.90 18.49 11.90
CA GLY A 135 10.64 19.43 11.04
C GLY A 135 11.87 18.84 10.36
N LEU A 136 11.99 17.50 10.28
CA LEU A 136 13.13 16.82 9.65
C LEU A 136 13.01 16.80 8.12
N ILE A 137 11.77 16.80 7.62
CA ILE A 137 11.45 16.98 6.20
C ILE A 137 10.36 18.04 6.07
N ARG A 138 10.35 18.74 4.93
CA ARG A 138 9.26 19.65 4.60
C ARG A 138 8.07 18.86 4.05
N PRO A 139 6.83 19.32 4.25
CA PRO A 139 5.64 18.65 3.70
C PRO A 139 5.69 18.43 2.18
N GLU A 140 6.34 19.32 1.43
CA GLU A 140 6.48 19.24 -0.03
C GLU A 140 7.47 18.16 -0.47
N GLU A 141 8.32 17.68 0.43
CA GLU A 141 9.29 16.60 0.18
C GLU A 141 8.68 15.20 0.40
N ALA A 142 7.46 15.13 0.92
CA ALA A 142 6.77 13.90 1.30
C ALA A 142 6.22 13.14 0.08
N ARG A 143 6.29 11.81 0.12
CA ARG A 143 5.84 10.89 -0.95
C ARG A 143 4.51 10.20 -0.62
N PHE A 144 4.12 10.10 0.65
CA PHE A 144 3.04 9.24 1.14
C PHE A 144 1.95 9.99 1.91
N THR A 145 1.92 11.32 1.78
CA THR A 145 0.94 12.22 2.42
C THR A 145 0.21 13.06 1.36
N PRO A 146 -0.61 12.41 0.50
CA PRO A 146 -1.27 13.11 -0.59
C PRO A 146 -2.20 14.21 -0.08
N VAL A 147 -2.43 15.19 -0.95
CA VAL A 147 -3.38 16.27 -0.73
C VAL A 147 -4.70 15.93 -1.43
N ASP A 148 -5.80 16.11 -0.71
CA ASP A 148 -7.14 16.10 -1.28
C ASP A 148 -7.28 17.25 -2.29
N VAL A 149 -7.53 16.91 -3.54
CA VAL A 149 -7.68 17.88 -4.63
C VAL A 149 -8.87 18.82 -4.47
N ASP A 150 -9.87 18.46 -3.66
CA ASP A 150 -11.06 19.30 -3.46
C ASP A 150 -10.88 20.31 -2.31
N THR A 151 -10.18 19.92 -1.24
CA THR A 151 -10.07 20.74 -0.02
C THR A 151 -8.68 21.32 0.22
N GLY A 152 -7.66 20.83 -0.48
CA GLY A 152 -6.27 21.19 -0.25
C GLY A 152 -5.68 20.64 1.05
N ARG A 153 -6.41 19.80 1.79
CA ARG A 153 -5.95 19.20 3.05
C ARG A 153 -5.15 17.94 2.78
N ARG A 154 -4.09 17.71 3.57
CA ARG A 154 -3.40 16.42 3.58
C ARG A 154 -4.29 15.36 4.20
N ILE A 155 -4.25 14.17 3.61
CA ILE A 155 -4.99 13.01 4.11
C ILE A 155 -4.02 11.92 4.55
N ARG A 156 -4.44 11.17 5.56
CA ARG A 156 -3.72 9.98 6.01
C ARG A 156 -4.39 8.76 5.41
N LEU A 157 -3.86 8.31 4.27
CA LEU A 157 -4.26 7.03 3.72
C LEU A 157 -3.88 5.92 4.69
N HIS A 158 -4.79 4.99 4.85
CA HIS A 158 -4.68 3.79 5.63
C HIS A 158 -5.22 2.65 4.78
N ARG A 159 -4.68 1.45 4.98
CA ARG A 159 -4.98 0.18 4.29
C ARG A 159 -5.57 0.29 2.88
N GLY A 160 -4.82 -0.21 1.92
CA GLY A 160 -5.27 -0.19 0.54
C GLY A 160 -4.44 -1.05 -0.37
N SER A 161 -4.70 -0.89 -1.66
CA SER A 161 -4.02 -1.63 -2.71
C SER A 161 -3.35 -0.67 -3.67
N VAL A 162 -2.24 -1.13 -4.24
CA VAL A 162 -1.55 -0.48 -5.36
C VAL A 162 -1.54 -1.43 -6.54
N ALA A 163 -1.85 -0.93 -7.73
CA ALA A 163 -1.78 -1.74 -8.94
C ALA A 163 -1.40 -0.89 -10.14
N TRP A 164 -0.74 -1.51 -11.12
CA TRP A 164 -0.53 -0.86 -12.40
C TRP A 164 -1.84 -0.84 -13.19
N ASN A 165 -2.21 0.33 -13.69
CA ASN A 165 -3.37 0.51 -14.54
C ASN A 165 -2.94 0.76 -15.99
N ALA A 166 -3.35 -0.13 -16.90
CA ALA A 166 -2.92 -0.10 -18.30
C ALA A 166 -3.47 1.12 -19.06
N TRP A 167 -4.71 1.55 -18.78
CA TRP A 167 -5.33 2.70 -19.43
C TRP A 167 -4.72 4.03 -18.99
N ARG A 168 -4.50 4.22 -17.68
CA ARG A 168 -3.82 5.41 -17.13
C ARG A 168 -2.33 5.43 -17.46
N GLN A 169 -1.73 4.26 -17.66
CA GLN A 169 -0.28 4.07 -17.66
C GLN A 169 0.37 4.65 -16.39
N ARG A 170 -0.24 4.32 -15.25
CA ARG A 170 0.15 4.78 -13.92
C ARG A 170 -0.05 3.66 -12.92
N TRP A 171 0.69 3.71 -11.83
CA TRP A 171 0.30 3.02 -10.62
C TRP A 171 -0.85 3.78 -9.98
N ILE A 172 -1.88 3.06 -9.55
CA ILE A 172 -3.04 3.64 -8.88
C ILE A 172 -3.14 3.10 -7.46
N VAL A 173 -3.65 3.93 -6.55
CA VAL A 173 -4.00 3.54 -5.17
C VAL A 173 -5.50 3.61 -5.00
N ILE A 174 -6.05 2.57 -4.39
CA ILE A 174 -7.35 2.60 -3.73
C ILE A 174 -7.13 2.30 -2.26
N ALA A 175 -7.40 3.27 -1.39
CA ALA A 175 -7.14 3.18 0.04
C ALA A 175 -8.20 3.92 0.85
N ASN A 176 -8.40 3.53 2.11
CA ASN A 176 -9.27 4.28 3.00
C ASN A 176 -8.50 5.38 3.73
N GLN A 177 -9.21 6.25 4.45
CA GLN A 177 -8.60 7.29 5.28
C GLN A 177 -8.79 7.01 6.76
N LEU A 178 -7.70 7.18 7.52
CA LEU A 178 -7.76 7.20 8.97
C LEU A 178 -8.07 8.61 9.48
N GLY A 179 -9.07 8.74 10.37
CA GLY A 179 -9.37 9.98 11.10
C GLY A 179 -9.97 11.13 10.27
N GLY A 180 -10.59 10.85 9.12
CA GLY A 180 -11.35 11.85 8.36
C GLY A 180 -12.76 12.09 8.89
N SER A 181 -13.71 12.51 8.04
CA SER A 181 -15.08 12.82 8.49
C SER A 181 -15.87 11.57 8.90
N SER A 182 -15.49 10.42 8.35
CA SER A 182 -15.98 9.11 8.76
C SER A 182 -14.77 8.20 8.92
N ASN A 183 -14.44 7.83 10.16
CA ASN A 183 -13.23 7.08 10.45
C ASN A 183 -13.21 5.74 9.68
N LEU A 184 -12.22 5.57 8.80
CA LEU A 184 -12.08 4.46 7.85
C LEU A 184 -13.21 4.33 6.81
N GLY A 185 -14.16 5.27 6.74
CA GLY A 185 -15.30 5.22 5.82
C GLY A 185 -15.07 5.91 4.47
N GLU A 186 -14.07 6.78 4.39
CA GLU A 186 -13.73 7.50 3.16
C GLU A 186 -12.72 6.70 2.34
N VAL A 187 -12.99 6.53 1.05
CA VAL A 187 -12.12 5.83 0.09
C VAL A 187 -11.58 6.81 -0.93
N TRP A 188 -10.30 6.66 -1.25
CA TRP A 188 -9.54 7.60 -2.06
C TRP A 188 -8.89 6.92 -3.26
N TYR A 189 -8.88 7.63 -4.38
CA TYR A 189 -8.10 7.34 -5.56
C TYR A 189 -6.88 8.27 -5.64
N ALA A 190 -5.70 7.71 -5.90
CA ALA A 190 -4.49 8.46 -6.25
C ALA A 190 -3.75 7.76 -7.38
N GLU A 191 -2.92 8.47 -8.14
CA GLU A 191 -2.05 7.88 -9.16
C GLU A 191 -0.63 8.44 -9.10
N ALA A 192 0.34 7.62 -9.52
CA ALA A 192 1.75 8.00 -9.63
C ALA A 192 2.43 7.25 -10.79
N ARG A 193 3.57 7.78 -11.25
CA ARG A 193 4.38 7.16 -12.30
C ARG A 193 5.16 5.95 -11.82
N GLU A 194 5.72 6.07 -10.63
CA GLU A 194 6.56 5.05 -10.00
C GLU A 194 5.74 4.31 -8.96
N LEU A 195 6.03 3.02 -8.78
CA LEU A 195 5.39 2.16 -7.78
C LEU A 195 5.50 2.74 -6.36
N THR A 196 6.62 3.40 -6.09
CA THR A 196 6.96 4.03 -4.80
C THR A 196 6.51 5.50 -4.71
N GLY A 197 5.68 5.98 -5.64
CA GLY A 197 5.28 7.38 -5.71
C GLY A 197 6.43 8.31 -6.16
N PRO A 198 6.34 9.63 -5.92
CA PRO A 198 5.49 10.26 -4.92
C PRO A 198 4.00 10.25 -5.27
N TRP A 199 3.17 10.17 -4.25
CA TRP A 199 1.71 10.25 -4.32
C TRP A 199 1.27 11.61 -3.81
N HIS A 200 1.18 12.58 -4.72
CA HIS A 200 0.97 13.97 -4.33
C HIS A 200 -0.50 14.36 -4.14
N ARG A 201 -1.38 13.74 -4.92
CA ARG A 201 -2.79 14.13 -5.02
C ARG A 201 -3.69 12.93 -4.88
N ALA A 202 -4.82 13.13 -4.23
CA ALA A 202 -5.86 12.12 -4.12
C ALA A 202 -7.24 12.75 -4.28
N LYS A 203 -8.20 11.96 -4.77
CA LYS A 203 -9.62 12.33 -4.85
C LYS A 203 -10.44 11.33 -4.08
N LYS A 204 -11.34 11.84 -3.24
CA LYS A 204 -12.32 11.00 -2.56
C LYS A 204 -13.30 10.46 -3.58
N ILE A 205 -13.49 9.14 -3.59
CA ILE A 205 -14.35 8.45 -4.56
C ILE A 205 -15.60 7.86 -3.90
N VAL A 206 -15.53 7.52 -2.61
CA VAL A 206 -16.65 7.01 -1.82
C VAL A 206 -16.56 7.57 -0.40
N THR A 207 -17.71 7.84 0.20
CA THR A 207 -17.82 8.02 1.66
C THR A 207 -18.92 7.12 2.20
N HIS A 208 -18.56 6.27 3.17
CA HIS A 208 -19.51 5.61 4.04
C HIS A 208 -19.67 6.44 5.32
N GLU A 209 -20.78 7.15 5.47
CA GLU A 209 -20.97 8.05 6.61
C GLU A 209 -21.28 7.29 7.90
N ARG A 210 -20.49 7.53 8.95
CA ARG A 210 -20.51 6.75 10.20
C ARG A 210 -20.54 5.25 9.92
N TYR A 211 -19.70 4.79 9.00
CA TYR A 211 -19.46 3.38 8.75
C TYR A 211 -18.03 3.21 8.26
N SER A 212 -17.33 2.19 8.74
CA SER A 212 -15.98 1.91 8.29
C SER A 212 -16.03 1.04 7.04
N PHE A 213 -15.11 1.30 6.13
CA PHE A 213 -14.87 0.55 4.90
C PHE A 213 -13.40 0.12 4.91
N TYR A 214 -13.12 -0.98 5.61
CA TYR A 214 -11.73 -1.37 5.90
C TYR A 214 -11.18 -2.39 4.90
N ASN A 215 -9.87 -2.28 4.66
CA ASN A 215 -9.09 -3.05 3.69
C ASN A 215 -9.62 -3.00 2.25
N PRO A 216 -9.78 -1.80 1.65
CA PRO A 216 -10.18 -1.71 0.26
C PRO A 216 -9.12 -2.29 -0.69
N VAL A 217 -9.57 -3.06 -1.68
CA VAL A 217 -8.72 -3.75 -2.65
C VAL A 217 -9.25 -3.50 -4.06
N HIS A 218 -8.40 -2.99 -4.93
CA HIS A 218 -8.61 -3.00 -6.38
C HIS A 218 -8.30 -4.41 -6.90
N HIS A 219 -9.17 -4.92 -7.78
CA HIS A 219 -9.02 -6.21 -8.42
C HIS A 219 -8.71 -6.05 -9.91
N PRO A 220 -7.42 -5.95 -10.32
CA PRO A 220 -7.06 -5.76 -11.73
C PRO A 220 -7.63 -6.81 -12.68
N PHE A 221 -7.92 -8.02 -12.20
CA PHE A 221 -8.50 -9.08 -13.03
C PHE A 221 -9.96 -8.83 -13.43
N PHE A 222 -10.67 -7.94 -12.73
CA PHE A 222 -12.03 -7.51 -13.07
C PHE A 222 -12.05 -6.25 -13.95
N ASP A 223 -10.90 -5.62 -14.20
CA ASP A 223 -10.83 -4.39 -14.98
C ASP A 223 -11.40 -4.59 -16.40
N GLN A 224 -12.13 -3.57 -16.86
CA GLN A 224 -12.78 -3.54 -18.17
C GLN A 224 -12.29 -2.34 -18.97
N ALA A 225 -12.54 -2.37 -20.28
CA ALA A 225 -12.12 -1.32 -21.22
C ALA A 225 -10.64 -0.97 -21.05
N ASP A 226 -9.78 -2.00 -21.06
CA ASP A 226 -8.32 -1.91 -20.93
C ASP A 226 -7.83 -1.24 -19.64
N GLY A 227 -8.59 -1.35 -18.55
CA GLY A 227 -8.28 -0.72 -17.27
C GLY A 227 -8.96 0.63 -17.05
N ARG A 228 -9.76 1.13 -18.01
CA ARG A 228 -10.49 2.37 -17.79
C ARG A 228 -11.57 2.22 -16.72
N VAL A 229 -12.25 1.07 -16.69
CA VAL A 229 -13.28 0.77 -15.69
C VAL A 229 -12.71 -0.23 -14.71
N ILE A 230 -12.54 0.17 -13.46
CA ILE A 230 -11.95 -0.66 -12.41
C ILE A 230 -12.98 -1.06 -11.37
N TYR A 231 -12.69 -2.14 -10.65
CA TYR A 231 -13.52 -2.64 -9.55
C TYR A 231 -12.70 -2.77 -8.27
N PHE A 232 -13.25 -2.25 -7.18
CA PHE A 232 -12.64 -2.42 -5.88
C PHE A 232 -13.69 -2.80 -4.85
N GLU A 233 -13.31 -3.62 -3.89
CA GLU A 233 -14.16 -4.02 -2.77
C GLU A 233 -13.51 -3.66 -1.44
N GLY A 234 -14.27 -3.80 -0.37
CA GLY A 234 -13.80 -3.59 0.98
C GLY A 234 -14.88 -3.99 1.97
N THR A 235 -14.49 -4.10 3.24
CA THR A 235 -15.39 -4.59 4.28
C THR A 235 -16.21 -3.44 4.85
N TYR A 236 -17.52 -3.46 4.62
CA TYR A 236 -18.49 -2.56 5.22
C TYR A 236 -18.81 -3.01 6.64
N SER A 237 -18.38 -2.25 7.64
CA SER A 237 -18.57 -2.60 9.05
C SER A 237 -18.77 -1.37 9.93
N HIS A 238 -19.67 -1.48 10.90
CA HIS A 238 -19.88 -0.46 11.93
C HIS A 238 -18.69 -0.39 12.90
N THR A 239 -17.84 -1.41 12.93
CA THR A 239 -16.64 -1.46 13.78
C THR A 239 -15.73 -0.27 13.46
N PHE A 240 -15.23 0.43 14.48
CA PHE A 240 -14.39 1.65 14.39
C PHE A 240 -15.06 2.92 13.86
N SER A 241 -16.30 2.84 13.41
CA SER A 241 -17.02 3.98 12.81
C SER A 241 -17.70 4.89 13.84
N GLY A 242 -17.83 4.41 15.08
CA GLY A 242 -18.63 5.06 16.11
C GLY A 242 -20.14 4.94 15.88
N ASN A 243 -20.59 4.08 14.97
CA ASN A 243 -22.00 3.77 14.75
C ASN A 243 -22.50 2.68 15.70
N ASP A 244 -23.55 3.04 16.39
CA ASP A 244 -24.29 2.31 17.41
C ASP A 244 -25.44 1.46 16.85
N HIS A 245 -25.72 1.61 15.55
CA HIS A 245 -26.79 0.93 14.84
C HIS A 245 -26.25 0.23 13.58
N PRO A 246 -25.78 -1.04 13.70
CA PRO A 246 -25.32 -1.80 12.55
C PRO A 246 -26.47 -2.02 11.57
N THR A 247 -26.18 -1.98 10.27
CA THR A 247 -27.16 -2.26 9.23
C THR A 247 -27.59 -3.72 9.33
N PRO A 248 -28.88 -4.02 9.61
CA PRO A 248 -29.32 -5.40 9.83
C PRO A 248 -29.00 -6.31 8.65
N ARG A 249 -28.38 -7.46 8.94
CA ARG A 249 -27.96 -8.49 7.95
C ARG A 249 -26.92 -8.03 6.91
N TYR A 250 -26.46 -6.79 6.99
CA TYR A 250 -25.53 -6.21 6.01
C TYR A 250 -24.21 -5.77 6.60
N ASP A 251 -24.16 -5.55 7.92
CA ASP A 251 -22.90 -5.32 8.64
C ASP A 251 -21.92 -6.49 8.44
N TYR A 252 -20.65 -6.14 8.25
CA TYR A 252 -19.55 -7.08 8.03
C TYR A 252 -19.62 -7.82 6.67
N ASN A 253 -20.12 -7.16 5.62
CA ASN A 253 -20.11 -7.68 4.24
C ASN A 253 -19.05 -7.00 3.37
N GLN A 254 -18.71 -7.64 2.25
CA GLN A 254 -17.94 -7.02 1.18
C GLN A 254 -18.87 -6.22 0.27
N ILE A 255 -18.56 -4.94 0.04
CA ILE A 255 -19.25 -4.13 -0.98
C ILE A 255 -18.26 -3.86 -2.11
N MET A 256 -18.65 -4.20 -3.34
CA MET A 256 -17.87 -3.94 -4.54
C MET A 256 -18.39 -2.70 -5.27
N TYR A 257 -17.49 -1.78 -5.55
CA TYR A 257 -17.72 -0.57 -6.34
C TYR A 257 -17.10 -0.70 -7.72
N ARG A 258 -17.69 0.03 -8.68
CA ARG A 258 -17.15 0.25 -10.01
C ARG A 258 -16.77 1.73 -10.15
N LEU A 259 -15.58 2.00 -10.69
CA LEU A 259 -15.09 3.35 -10.97
C LEU A 259 -14.67 3.48 -12.44
N ASP A 260 -15.21 4.46 -13.16
CA ASP A 260 -14.71 4.86 -14.47
C ASP A 260 -13.59 5.89 -14.29
N LEU A 261 -12.34 5.49 -14.57
CA LEU A 261 -11.17 6.36 -14.49
C LEU A 261 -11.19 7.49 -15.52
N GLY A 262 -12.06 7.38 -16.53
CA GLY A 262 -12.36 8.43 -17.52
C GLY A 262 -13.21 9.58 -16.97
N ASP A 263 -13.86 9.42 -15.81
CA ASP A 263 -14.73 10.43 -15.23
C ASP A 263 -14.00 11.78 -15.07
N PRO A 264 -14.57 12.90 -15.57
CA PRO A 264 -13.91 14.21 -15.53
C PRO A 264 -13.63 14.71 -14.11
N ARG A 265 -14.35 14.21 -13.09
CA ARG A 265 -14.13 14.57 -11.68
C ARG A 265 -12.78 14.07 -11.14
N LEU A 266 -12.14 13.12 -11.83
CA LEU A 266 -10.79 12.63 -11.49
C LEU A 266 -9.67 13.47 -12.11
N ALA A 267 -9.98 14.45 -12.97
CA ALA A 267 -8.98 15.19 -13.73
C ALA A 267 -7.90 15.86 -12.86
N ALA A 268 -8.27 16.40 -11.70
CA ALA A 268 -7.34 17.10 -10.81
C ALA A 268 -6.28 16.19 -10.16
N VAL A 269 -6.53 14.88 -10.08
CA VAL A 269 -5.57 13.88 -9.57
C VAL A 269 -4.55 13.50 -10.63
N ARG A 270 -4.91 13.62 -11.91
CA ARG A 270 -4.11 13.07 -13.00
C ARG A 270 -2.77 13.79 -13.08
N GLU A 271 -1.68 13.03 -13.01
CA GLU A 271 -0.37 13.55 -13.35
C GLU A 271 -0.23 13.59 -14.87
N GLU A 272 -0.33 14.79 -15.45
CA GLU A 272 -0.06 14.96 -16.89
C GLU A 272 1.37 14.51 -17.22
N ALA A 273 1.54 13.89 -18.39
CA ALA A 273 2.86 13.50 -18.87
C ALA A 273 3.69 14.76 -19.22
N PRO A 274 4.88 15.03 -18.64
CA PRO A 274 5.94 15.60 -19.44
C PRO A 274 6.22 14.56 -20.53
N ASN A 275 6.21 15.02 -21.78
CA ASN A 275 6.38 14.29 -23.03
C ASN A 275 7.06 12.91 -22.91
N ALA A 276 6.34 11.91 -23.41
CA ALA A 276 6.66 10.49 -23.32
C ALA A 276 8.00 10.10 -23.94
N ALA A 277 8.74 9.25 -23.24
CA ALA A 277 9.45 8.13 -23.87
C ALA A 277 8.69 6.83 -23.48
N PRO A 278 8.51 5.88 -24.41
CA PRO A 278 7.72 4.68 -24.14
C PRO A 278 8.45 3.76 -23.17
N PHE A 279 7.77 3.33 -22.11
CA PHE A 279 8.19 2.20 -21.28
C PHE A 279 8.12 0.90 -22.11
N PRO A 280 9.09 -0.02 -21.97
CA PRO A 280 9.04 -1.31 -22.65
C PRO A 280 7.84 -2.12 -22.14
N ARG A 281 7.02 -2.60 -23.09
CA ARG A 281 5.83 -3.41 -22.82
C ARG A 281 6.21 -4.68 -22.07
N ALA A 282 5.55 -4.95 -20.94
CA ALA A 282 5.54 -6.26 -20.32
C ALA A 282 4.98 -7.27 -21.33
N GLY A 283 5.77 -8.31 -21.63
CA GLY A 283 5.46 -9.33 -22.62
C GLY A 283 4.15 -10.04 -22.30
N THR A 284 3.33 -10.20 -23.34
CA THR A 284 2.15 -11.05 -23.38
C THR A 284 2.46 -12.46 -22.87
N GLN A 285 1.70 -12.91 -21.88
CA GLN A 285 1.66 -14.30 -21.45
C GLN A 285 1.13 -15.16 -22.61
N GLY A 286 2.00 -16.00 -23.18
CA GLY A 286 1.61 -17.14 -24.00
C GLY A 286 1.20 -18.31 -23.10
N ARG A 287 0.20 -19.05 -23.59
CA ARG A 287 -0.46 -20.22 -22.98
C ARG A 287 0.51 -21.26 -22.40
#